data_AF-A0A5C4XWG8-F1
#
_entry.id   AF-A0A5C4XWG8-F1
#
_cell.length_a   1.000
_cell.length_b   1.000
_cell.length_c   1.000
_cell.angle_alpha   90.00
_cell.angle_beta   90.00
_cell.angle_gamma   90.00
#
_symmetry.space_group_name_H-M   'P 1'
#
loop_
_entity.id
_entity.type
_entity.pdbx_description
1 polymer ?
#
loop_
_entity_poly.entity_id
_entity_poly.type
_entity_poly.pdbx_seq_one_letter_code
_entity_poly.pdbx_strand_id
1 'polypeptide(L)'
;MPTTGELLNPLALCGRVEDAARREVLMRGVLGHLSAWQITSEVEADPDWEDVQALLVPRTPPVRTEAPWVRPAVKPGLWLCAAEQSTDLECGEFVDWAWPLGGTEQPVLGVVELQEPLMIRVHRSFYLEAGRPVPAFLRAYDGLLLLGVKEKRARFLVQQMDSLALLDLVVSGYQRRGELRHPAGYVEARLKALEVAETVPASAE
;
A
#
# COMPACT_ATOMS: atom_id res chain seq x y z
N MET A 1 -19.75 -6.84 3.03
CA MET A 1 -20.76 -5.78 2.82
C MET A 1 -20.08 -4.46 3.09
N PRO A 2 -19.96 -3.56 2.10
CA PRO A 2 -19.39 -2.24 2.35
C PRO A 2 -20.26 -1.45 3.33
N THR A 3 -19.61 -0.76 4.25
CA THR A 3 -20.24 0.14 5.20
C THR A 3 -20.74 1.40 4.48
N THR A 4 -21.74 2.06 5.04
CA THR A 4 -22.25 3.34 4.52
C THR A 4 -21.13 4.40 4.40
N GLY A 5 -20.15 4.37 5.31
CA GLY A 5 -18.98 5.23 5.24
C GLY A 5 -18.09 4.94 4.03
N GLU A 6 -17.82 3.68 3.72
CA GLU A 6 -17.04 3.29 2.54
C GLU A 6 -17.73 3.65 1.21
N LEU A 7 -19.07 3.75 1.21
CA LEU A 7 -19.83 4.20 0.03
C LEU A 7 -19.88 5.73 -0.12
N LEU A 8 -19.88 6.49 0.99
CA LEU A 8 -20.10 7.93 0.97
C LEU A 8 -18.81 8.76 1.10
N ASN A 9 -17.73 8.19 1.63
CA ASN A 9 -16.45 8.90 1.79
C ASN A 9 -15.87 9.43 0.46
N PRO A 10 -15.95 8.72 -0.68
CA PRO A 10 -15.49 9.25 -1.96
C PRO A 10 -16.26 10.49 -2.40
N LEU A 11 -17.58 10.53 -2.17
CA LEU A 11 -18.42 11.71 -2.46
C LEU A 11 -18.06 12.90 -1.55
N ALA A 12 -17.77 12.64 -0.28
CA ALA A 12 -17.36 13.68 0.66
C ALA A 12 -16.01 14.33 0.28
N LEU A 13 -15.13 13.58 -0.40
CA LEU A 13 -13.85 14.10 -0.90
C LEU A 13 -14.01 14.97 -2.15
N CYS A 14 -14.92 14.61 -3.06
CA CYS A 14 -15.26 15.48 -4.19
C CYS A 14 -15.73 16.86 -3.70
N GLY A 15 -16.44 16.92 -2.55
CA GLY A 15 -16.89 18.16 -1.93
C GLY A 15 -15.78 19.16 -1.53
N ARG A 16 -14.52 18.74 -1.52
CA ARG A 16 -13.35 19.60 -1.23
C ARG A 16 -12.81 20.33 -2.47
N VAL A 17 -13.30 20.00 -3.66
CA VAL A 17 -12.90 20.65 -4.91
C VAL A 17 -13.62 21.99 -5.04
N GLU A 18 -12.87 23.09 -5.02
CA GLU A 18 -13.42 24.45 -5.05
C GLU A 18 -14.19 24.74 -6.35
N ASP A 19 -13.71 24.22 -7.49
CA ASP A 19 -14.38 24.33 -8.78
C ASP A 19 -15.63 23.44 -8.82
N ALA A 20 -16.79 24.07 -9.03
CA ALA A 20 -18.09 23.43 -9.08
C ALA A 20 -18.24 22.48 -10.30
N ALA A 21 -17.70 22.84 -11.47
CA ALA A 21 -17.80 22.02 -12.67
C ALA A 21 -16.94 20.77 -12.53
N ARG A 22 -15.71 20.93 -12.05
CA ARG A 22 -14.78 19.83 -11.77
C ARG A 22 -15.28 18.90 -10.67
N ARG A 23 -15.86 19.47 -9.60
CA ARG A 23 -16.53 18.72 -8.52
C ARG A 23 -17.65 17.83 -9.06
N GLU A 24 -18.49 18.37 -9.95
CA GLU A 24 -19.59 17.62 -10.56
C GLU A 24 -19.09 16.43 -11.38
N VAL A 25 -18.02 16.63 -12.16
CA VAL A 25 -17.36 15.56 -12.93
C VAL A 25 -16.90 14.42 -12.01
N LEU A 26 -16.18 14.72 -10.94
CA LEU A 26 -15.71 13.72 -9.98
C LEU A 26 -16.86 13.01 -9.24
N MET A 27 -17.88 13.75 -8.81
CA MET A 27 -19.07 13.14 -8.16
C MET A 27 -19.82 12.22 -9.12
N ARG A 28 -19.92 12.58 -10.41
CA ARG A 28 -20.52 11.75 -11.45
C ARG A 28 -19.70 10.48 -11.69
N GLY A 29 -18.37 10.58 -11.64
CA GLY A 29 -17.47 9.43 -11.66
C GLY A 29 -17.72 8.45 -10.52
N VAL A 30 -17.81 8.95 -9.29
CA VAL A 30 -18.10 8.14 -8.09
C VAL A 30 -19.48 7.48 -8.19
N LEU A 31 -20.51 8.24 -8.54
CA LEU A 31 -21.86 7.72 -8.71
C LEU A 31 -21.94 6.70 -9.85
N GLY A 32 -21.22 6.92 -10.95
CA GLY A 32 -21.10 5.97 -12.06
C GLY A 32 -20.48 4.64 -11.62
N HIS A 33 -19.40 4.71 -10.85
CA HIS A 33 -18.80 3.52 -10.25
C HIS A 33 -19.78 2.79 -9.30
N LEU A 34 -20.55 3.54 -8.51
CA LEU A 34 -21.60 3.02 -7.63
C LEU A 34 -22.89 2.62 -8.36
N SER A 35 -23.09 2.94 -9.63
CA SER A 35 -24.26 2.50 -10.42
C SER A 35 -23.90 1.48 -11.50
N ALA A 36 -22.62 1.10 -11.61
CA ALA A 36 -22.06 0.26 -12.67
C ALA A 36 -22.22 0.89 -14.07
N TRP A 37 -22.24 2.22 -14.12
CA TRP A 37 -22.18 2.97 -15.36
C TRP A 37 -20.73 3.22 -15.75
N GLN A 38 -20.50 3.34 -17.06
CA GLN A 38 -19.20 3.58 -17.64
C GLN A 38 -18.67 4.95 -17.17
N ILE A 39 -17.45 4.96 -16.66
CA ILE A 39 -16.75 6.19 -16.29
C ILE A 39 -16.38 6.91 -17.61
N THR A 40 -16.63 8.21 -17.69
CA THR A 40 -16.32 8.99 -18.90
C THR A 40 -14.83 9.39 -18.93
N SER A 41 -14.28 9.60 -20.13
CA SER A 41 -12.89 10.02 -20.32
C SER A 41 -12.54 11.35 -19.64
N GLU A 42 -13.54 12.21 -19.42
CA GLU A 42 -13.40 13.47 -18.67
C GLU A 42 -13.12 13.23 -17.18
N VAL A 43 -13.66 12.16 -16.62
CA VAL A 43 -13.42 11.77 -15.23
C VAL A 43 -12.03 11.16 -15.08
N GLU A 44 -11.64 10.28 -16.02
CA GLU A 44 -10.31 9.65 -16.00
C GLU A 44 -9.17 10.64 -16.20
N ALA A 45 -9.42 11.76 -16.87
CA ALA A 45 -8.45 12.83 -17.09
C ALA A 45 -8.31 13.78 -15.89
N ASP A 46 -9.15 13.68 -14.85
CA ASP A 46 -9.06 14.54 -13.68
C ASP A 46 -7.89 14.09 -12.78
N PRO A 47 -6.98 14.98 -12.37
CA PRO A 47 -5.79 14.61 -11.61
C PRO A 47 -6.09 14.07 -10.20
N ASP A 48 -7.26 14.40 -9.62
CA ASP A 48 -7.65 13.89 -8.30
C ASP A 48 -8.46 12.58 -8.41
N TRP A 49 -8.73 12.09 -9.64
CA TRP A 49 -9.52 10.89 -9.86
C TRP A 49 -8.87 9.63 -9.31
N GLU A 50 -7.54 9.49 -9.40
CA GLU A 50 -6.83 8.32 -8.87
C GLU A 50 -7.00 8.20 -7.35
N ASP A 51 -6.96 9.33 -6.64
CA ASP A 51 -7.16 9.39 -5.19
C ASP A 51 -8.61 9.08 -4.78
N VAL A 52 -9.58 9.56 -5.56
CA VAL A 52 -11.01 9.26 -5.37
C VAL A 52 -11.30 7.79 -5.67
N GLN A 53 -10.70 7.23 -6.73
CA GLN A 53 -10.88 5.84 -7.15
C GLN A 53 -10.30 4.85 -6.14
N ALA A 54 -9.17 5.18 -5.52
CA ALA A 54 -8.54 4.33 -4.50
C ALA A 54 -9.43 4.08 -3.27
N LEU A 55 -10.48 4.89 -3.08
CA LEU A 55 -11.41 4.82 -1.96
C LEU A 55 -12.74 4.16 -2.32
N LEU A 56 -12.96 3.82 -3.60
CA LEU A 56 -14.14 3.10 -4.03
C LEU A 56 -14.01 1.62 -3.65
N VAL A 57 -15.06 1.08 -3.03
CA VAL A 57 -15.10 -0.33 -2.64
C VAL A 57 -15.11 -1.20 -3.91
N PRO A 58 -14.17 -2.16 -4.05
CA PRO A 58 -14.22 -3.13 -5.13
C PRO A 58 -15.55 -3.89 -5.05
N ARG A 59 -16.37 -3.82 -6.11
CA ARG A 59 -17.77 -4.27 -6.01
C ARG A 59 -17.90 -5.77 -5.78
N THR A 60 -16.98 -6.60 -6.26
CA THR A 60 -16.82 -8.05 -6.00
C THR A 60 -15.61 -8.54 -6.83
N PRO A 61 -15.04 -9.74 -6.59
CA PRO A 61 -13.78 -10.13 -7.23
C PRO A 61 -13.99 -10.19 -8.74
N PRO A 62 -13.04 -9.69 -9.55
CA PRO A 62 -13.30 -9.56 -10.98
C PRO A 62 -13.48 -10.95 -11.58
N VAL A 63 -14.71 -11.21 -12.06
CA VAL A 63 -14.96 -12.20 -13.10
C VAL A 63 -14.07 -11.80 -14.27
N ARG A 64 -13.27 -12.78 -14.71
CA ARG A 64 -12.33 -12.70 -15.81
C ARG A 64 -12.89 -11.88 -16.98
N THR A 65 -12.35 -10.68 -17.14
CA THR A 65 -12.27 -10.03 -18.44
C THR A 65 -10.79 -10.00 -18.75
N GLU A 66 -10.37 -10.80 -19.72
CA GLU A 66 -9.05 -10.68 -20.33
C GLU A 66 -8.94 -9.26 -20.88
N ALA A 67 -8.35 -8.35 -20.10
CA ALA A 67 -8.04 -7.00 -20.53
C ALA A 67 -6.77 -7.09 -21.38
N PRO A 68 -6.83 -6.78 -22.69
CA PRO A 68 -5.69 -6.86 -23.55
C PRO A 68 -4.89 -5.56 -23.35
N TRP A 69 -3.63 -5.67 -22.93
CA TRP A 69 -2.63 -4.59 -22.96
C TRP A 69 -2.81 -3.41 -21.99
N VAL A 70 -2.42 -3.64 -20.74
CA VAL A 70 -1.64 -2.62 -20.02
C VAL A 70 -0.28 -3.22 -19.76
N ARG A 71 0.70 -2.83 -20.58
CA ARG A 71 2.12 -3.06 -20.25
C ARG A 71 2.38 -2.47 -18.86
N PRO A 72 3.15 -3.14 -17.98
CA PRO A 72 3.34 -2.67 -16.62
C PRO A 72 4.09 -1.34 -16.64
N ALA A 73 3.36 -0.24 -16.47
CA ALA A 73 3.96 1.04 -16.13
C ALA A 73 4.52 0.91 -14.72
N VAL A 74 5.84 0.74 -14.62
CA VAL A 74 6.77 1.25 -13.60
C VAL A 74 6.11 1.83 -12.33
N LYS A 75 5.44 1.00 -11.51
CA LYS A 75 5.06 1.40 -10.15
C LYS A 75 6.20 1.00 -9.19
N PRO A 76 6.74 1.92 -8.37
CA PRO A 76 7.76 1.56 -7.39
C PRO A 76 7.16 0.59 -6.38
N GLY A 77 7.71 -0.63 -6.32
CA GLY A 77 7.35 -1.65 -5.34
C GLY A 77 8.24 -1.57 -4.10
N LEU A 78 8.01 -2.47 -3.15
CA LEU A 78 8.99 -2.74 -2.11
C LEU A 78 10.09 -3.63 -2.69
N TRP A 79 11.33 -3.14 -2.71
CA TRP A 79 12.49 -3.99 -3.05
C TRP A 79 13.04 -4.64 -1.79
N LEU A 80 13.06 -5.96 -1.79
CA LEU A 80 13.69 -6.78 -0.77
C LEU A 80 15.03 -7.30 -1.31
N CYS A 81 16.09 -7.16 -0.51
CA CYS A 81 17.43 -7.61 -0.87
C CYS A 81 17.84 -8.73 0.08
N ALA A 82 18.20 -9.90 -0.44
CA ALA A 82 18.85 -10.94 0.33
C ALA A 82 20.37 -10.85 0.13
N ALA A 83 21.12 -11.14 1.20
CA ALA A 83 22.57 -11.23 1.11
C ALA A 83 23.03 -12.48 0.35
N GLU A 84 22.16 -13.50 0.30
CA GLU A 84 22.41 -14.76 -0.39
C GLU A 84 22.10 -14.65 -1.88
N GLN A 85 22.94 -15.30 -2.69
CA GLN A 85 22.74 -15.44 -4.12
C GLN A 85 21.80 -16.63 -4.36
N SER A 86 20.94 -16.52 -5.37
CA SER A 86 20.21 -17.68 -5.90
C SER A 86 20.65 -17.92 -7.33
N THR A 87 21.31 -19.04 -7.58
CA THR A 87 21.68 -19.47 -8.94
C THR A 87 20.51 -20.05 -9.73
N ASP A 88 19.40 -20.33 -9.04
CA ASP A 88 18.30 -21.11 -9.58
C ASP A 88 17.13 -20.25 -10.06
N LEU A 89 17.23 -18.92 -9.91
CA LEU A 89 16.17 -17.97 -10.25
C LEU A 89 16.57 -17.09 -11.43
N GLU A 90 15.64 -16.86 -12.36
CA GLU A 90 15.85 -15.96 -13.50
C GLU A 90 15.32 -14.54 -13.25
N CYS A 91 16.00 -13.51 -13.75
CA CYS A 91 15.46 -12.15 -13.73
C CYS A 91 14.13 -12.10 -14.51
N GLY A 92 13.10 -11.51 -13.90
CA GLY A 92 11.73 -11.50 -14.42
C GLY A 92 10.87 -12.68 -13.94
N GLU A 93 11.45 -13.67 -13.26
CA GLU A 93 10.71 -14.79 -12.71
C GLU A 93 9.81 -14.35 -11.55
N PHE A 94 8.58 -14.89 -11.52
CA PHE A 94 7.64 -14.68 -10.43
C PHE A 94 7.84 -15.76 -9.37
N VAL A 95 8.01 -15.35 -8.12
CA VAL A 95 8.40 -16.24 -7.02
C VAL A 95 7.45 -16.13 -5.84
N ASP A 96 7.26 -17.25 -5.15
CA ASP A 96 6.61 -17.37 -3.83
C ASP A 96 7.65 -17.93 -2.86
N TRP A 97 8.18 -17.06 -2.00
CA TRP A 97 9.37 -17.35 -1.19
C TRP A 97 9.18 -16.91 0.27
N ALA A 98 9.67 -17.71 1.23
CA ALA A 98 9.69 -17.32 2.65
C ALA A 98 10.81 -16.32 2.96
N TRP A 99 10.44 -15.11 3.37
CA TRP A 99 11.38 -14.02 3.62
C TRP A 99 11.42 -13.64 5.11
N PRO A 100 12.62 -13.43 5.70
CA PRO A 100 12.75 -12.99 7.09
C PRO A 100 12.41 -11.50 7.22
N LEU A 101 11.16 -11.20 7.57
CA LEU A 101 10.68 -9.84 7.81
C LEU A 101 10.32 -9.68 9.29
N GLY A 102 10.90 -8.68 9.95
CA GLY A 102 10.62 -8.44 11.38
C GLY A 102 11.00 -9.60 12.28
N GLY A 103 12.04 -10.37 11.92
CA GLY A 103 12.47 -11.56 12.65
C GLY A 103 11.60 -12.81 12.45
N THR A 104 10.63 -12.78 11.52
CA THR A 104 9.76 -13.93 11.21
C THR A 104 9.76 -14.24 9.72
N GLU A 105 9.75 -15.54 9.37
CA GLU A 105 9.60 -15.99 7.99
C GLU A 105 8.17 -15.75 7.49
N GLN A 106 8.02 -14.93 6.46
CA GLN A 106 6.73 -14.55 5.87
C GLN A 106 6.72 -14.89 4.38
N PRO A 107 5.63 -15.47 3.83
CA PRO A 107 5.53 -15.75 2.41
C PRO A 107 5.45 -14.45 1.61
N VAL A 108 6.33 -14.32 0.62
CA VAL A 108 6.46 -13.15 -0.24
C VAL A 108 6.23 -13.55 -1.69
N LEU A 109 5.24 -12.91 -2.32
CA LEU A 109 5.04 -12.92 -3.76
C LEU A 109 5.75 -11.72 -4.41
N GLY A 110 6.61 -12.00 -5.39
CA GLY A 110 7.36 -10.96 -6.05
C GLY A 110 7.95 -11.38 -7.39
N VAL A 111 8.65 -10.45 -8.01
CA VAL A 111 9.41 -10.65 -9.25
C VAL A 111 10.88 -10.44 -8.97
N VAL A 112 11.72 -11.35 -9.45
CA VAL A 112 13.17 -11.22 -9.37
C VAL A 112 13.63 -10.09 -10.30
N GLU A 113 14.28 -9.07 -9.75
CA GLU A 113 14.85 -7.96 -10.51
C GLU A 113 16.35 -8.17 -10.74
N LEU A 114 17.05 -8.70 -9.74
CA LEU A 114 18.49 -9.01 -9.80
C LEU A 114 18.75 -10.32 -9.06
N GLN A 115 19.72 -11.09 -9.53
CA GLN A 115 20.11 -12.39 -8.92
C GLN A 115 21.30 -12.24 -7.96
N GLU A 116 22.17 -11.27 -8.20
CA GLU A 116 23.40 -11.05 -7.45
C GLU A 116 23.60 -9.56 -7.11
N PRO A 117 23.30 -9.11 -5.88
CA PRO A 117 22.57 -9.84 -4.84
C PRO A 117 21.11 -10.08 -5.24
N LEU A 118 20.47 -11.11 -4.65
CA LEU A 118 19.07 -11.40 -4.94
C LEU A 118 18.20 -10.21 -4.52
N MET A 119 17.52 -9.61 -5.50
CA MET A 119 16.61 -8.51 -5.32
C MET A 119 15.24 -8.90 -5.86
N ILE A 120 14.26 -8.92 -4.98
CA ILE A 120 12.87 -9.19 -5.33
C ILE A 120 12.08 -7.90 -5.21
N ARG A 121 11.40 -7.51 -6.29
CA ARG A 121 10.38 -6.48 -6.22
C ARG A 121 9.07 -7.12 -5.79
N VAL A 122 8.47 -6.53 -4.76
CA VAL A 122 7.19 -6.93 -4.19
C VAL A 122 6.21 -5.80 -4.40
N HIS A 123 5.00 -6.11 -4.85
CA HIS A 123 3.98 -5.11 -5.11
C HIS A 123 2.60 -5.69 -4.82
N ARG A 124 1.67 -4.81 -4.40
CA ARG A 124 0.32 -5.23 -4.02
C ARG A 124 -0.43 -5.96 -5.14
N SER A 125 -0.17 -5.60 -6.40
CA SER A 125 -0.82 -6.23 -7.55
C SER A 125 -0.54 -7.73 -7.64
N PHE A 126 0.66 -8.17 -7.25
CA PHE A 126 1.04 -9.59 -7.28
C PHE A 126 0.16 -10.46 -6.39
N TYR A 127 -0.21 -9.96 -5.21
CA TYR A 127 -1.11 -10.66 -4.30
C TYR A 127 -2.54 -10.64 -4.80
N LEU A 128 -2.99 -9.49 -5.33
CA LEU A 128 -4.33 -9.34 -5.88
C LEU A 128 -4.56 -10.25 -7.10
N GLU A 129 -3.58 -10.32 -8.00
CA GLU A 129 -3.58 -11.21 -9.18
C GLU A 129 -3.59 -12.69 -8.77
N ALA A 130 -2.85 -13.05 -7.71
CA ALA A 130 -2.84 -14.40 -7.14
C ALA A 130 -4.07 -14.73 -6.28
N GLY A 131 -5.03 -13.80 -6.12
CA GLY A 131 -6.20 -13.98 -5.26
C GLY A 131 -5.87 -14.10 -3.76
N ARG A 132 -4.70 -13.61 -3.34
CA ARG A 132 -4.21 -13.68 -1.96
C ARG A 132 -4.39 -12.33 -1.23
N PRO A 133 -4.57 -12.35 0.10
CA PRO A 133 -4.59 -11.11 0.88
C PRO A 133 -3.23 -10.40 0.81
N VAL A 134 -3.25 -9.08 0.77
CA VAL A 134 -2.02 -8.26 0.83
C VAL A 134 -1.42 -8.35 2.24
N PRO A 135 -0.15 -8.75 2.39
CA PRO A 135 0.45 -9.00 3.69
C PRO A 135 0.68 -7.72 4.50
N ALA A 136 0.75 -7.85 5.82
CA ALA A 136 0.85 -6.73 6.74
C ALA A 136 2.09 -5.87 6.49
N PHE A 137 3.24 -6.49 6.20
CA PHE A 137 4.49 -5.79 5.90
C PHE A 137 4.36 -4.83 4.70
N LEU A 138 3.64 -5.25 3.66
CA LEU A 138 3.48 -4.48 2.43
C LEU A 138 2.45 -3.35 2.64
N ARG A 139 1.39 -3.63 3.39
CA ARG A 139 0.43 -2.60 3.81
C ARG A 139 1.08 -1.55 4.70
N ALA A 140 1.97 -1.96 5.59
CA ALA A 140 2.74 -1.07 6.45
C ALA A 140 3.69 -0.20 5.61
N TYR A 141 4.41 -0.79 4.65
CA TYR A 141 5.26 -0.07 3.70
C TYR A 141 4.47 1.02 2.96
N ASP A 142 3.37 0.65 2.29
CA ASP A 142 2.53 1.57 1.54
C ASP A 142 2.02 2.71 2.44
N GLY A 143 1.57 2.39 3.65
CA GLY A 143 1.08 3.38 4.59
C GLY A 143 2.18 4.31 5.15
N LEU A 144 3.41 3.83 5.34
CA LEU A 144 4.56 4.67 5.69
C LEU A 144 4.85 5.70 4.60
N LEU A 145 4.80 5.29 3.33
CA LEU A 145 4.97 6.21 2.19
C LEU A 145 3.87 7.28 2.17
N LEU A 146 2.61 6.87 2.38
CA LEU A 146 1.48 7.80 2.46
C LEU A 146 1.59 8.80 3.62
N LEU A 147 2.26 8.41 4.71
CA LEU A 147 2.54 9.28 5.86
C LEU A 147 3.77 10.17 5.65
N GLY A 148 4.42 10.10 4.49
CA GLY A 148 5.57 10.94 4.13
C GLY A 148 6.92 10.38 4.60
N VAL A 149 6.99 9.12 5.03
CA VAL A 149 8.27 8.47 5.35
C VAL A 149 9.02 8.16 4.05
N LYS A 150 10.31 8.49 4.02
CA LYS A 150 11.15 8.25 2.83
C LYS A 150 11.25 6.75 2.53
N GLU A 151 11.24 6.40 1.26
CA GLU A 151 11.26 5.01 0.77
C GLU A 151 12.35 4.14 1.41
N LYS A 152 13.60 4.64 1.44
CA LYS A 152 14.73 3.92 2.06
C LYS A 152 14.49 3.59 3.54
N ARG A 153 13.85 4.50 4.28
CA ARG A 153 13.53 4.31 5.70
C ARG A 153 12.34 3.39 5.87
N ALA A 154 11.29 3.53 5.07
CA ALA A 154 10.14 2.63 5.08
C ALA A 154 10.56 1.18 4.80
N ARG A 155 11.41 0.97 3.79
CA ARG A 155 12.00 -0.34 3.47
C ARG A 155 12.77 -0.93 4.65
N PHE A 156 13.61 -0.12 5.28
CA PHE A 156 14.37 -0.54 6.46
C PHE A 156 13.45 -0.98 7.61
N LEU A 157 12.43 -0.19 7.94
CA LEU A 157 11.50 -0.49 9.04
C LEU A 157 10.74 -1.80 8.81
N VAL A 158 10.26 -2.01 7.58
CA VAL A 158 9.49 -3.21 7.22
C VAL A 158 10.33 -4.49 7.26
N GLN A 159 11.64 -4.39 7.04
CA GLN A 159 12.54 -5.54 7.15
C GLN A 159 12.92 -5.85 8.61
N GLN A 160 13.00 -4.84 9.47
CA GLN A 160 13.55 -4.98 10.82
C GLN A 160 12.49 -5.14 11.92
N MET A 161 11.29 -4.60 11.73
CA MET A 161 10.24 -4.58 12.75
C MET A 161 9.14 -5.59 12.46
N ASP A 162 8.47 -6.04 13.52
CA ASP A 162 7.27 -6.88 13.41
C ASP A 162 6.22 -6.21 12.50
N SER A 163 5.75 -6.97 11.51
CA SER A 163 4.85 -6.48 10.46
C SER A 163 3.52 -5.98 11.01
N LEU A 164 2.97 -6.60 12.06
CA LEU A 164 1.68 -6.25 12.63
C LEU A 164 1.81 -5.01 13.51
N ALA A 165 2.82 -4.97 14.39
CA ALA A 165 3.10 -3.80 15.22
C ALA A 165 3.36 -2.55 14.36
N LEU A 166 4.12 -2.70 13.28
CA LEU A 166 4.38 -1.60 12.35
C LEU A 166 3.10 -1.16 11.63
N LEU A 167 2.27 -2.10 11.19
CA LEU A 167 0.98 -1.79 10.55
C LEU A 167 0.04 -1.06 11.50
N ASP A 168 -0.06 -1.48 12.76
CA ASP A 168 -0.92 -0.83 13.77
C ASP A 168 -0.49 0.62 14.04
N LEU A 169 0.82 0.86 14.10
CA LEU A 169 1.37 2.21 14.24
C LEU A 169 1.02 3.09 13.03
N VAL A 170 1.16 2.55 11.82
CA VAL A 170 0.83 3.25 10.57
C VAL A 170 -0.66 3.56 10.47
N VAL A 171 -1.53 2.59 10.77
CA VAL A 171 -2.99 2.78 10.80
C VAL A 171 -3.36 3.87 11.81
N SER A 172 -2.78 3.82 13.01
CA SER A 172 -3.00 4.83 14.05
C SER A 172 -2.52 6.23 13.61
N GLY A 173 -1.35 6.30 12.96
CA GLY A 173 -0.81 7.54 12.40
C GLY A 173 -1.71 8.13 11.32
N TYR A 174 -2.24 7.28 10.44
CA TYR A 174 -3.15 7.70 9.38
C TYR A 174 -4.50 8.17 9.91
N GLN A 175 -5.08 7.50 10.90
CA GLN A 175 -6.33 7.93 11.55
C GLN A 175 -6.21 9.33 12.17
N ARG A 176 -5.03 9.65 12.72
CA ARG A 176 -4.75 10.93 13.36
C ARG A 176 -4.19 12.00 12.41
N ARG A 177 -4.04 11.71 11.11
CA ARG A 177 -3.39 12.62 10.16
C ARG A 177 -4.02 14.01 10.08
N GLY A 178 -5.33 14.14 10.35
CA GLY A 178 -6.03 15.43 10.38
C GLY A 178 -5.74 16.28 11.62
N GLU A 179 -5.25 15.66 12.70
CA GLU A 179 -4.86 16.31 13.95
C GLU A 179 -3.35 16.57 14.02
N LEU A 180 -2.57 15.89 13.18
CA LEU A 180 -1.12 15.92 13.20
C LEU A 180 -0.59 16.97 12.20
N ARG A 181 0.12 17.99 12.72
CA ARG A 181 0.85 18.95 11.87
C ARG A 181 1.96 18.27 11.05
N HIS A 182 2.56 17.21 11.58
CA HIS A 182 3.65 16.46 10.93
C HIS A 182 3.48 14.94 11.13
N PRO A 183 2.69 14.26 10.27
CA PRO A 183 2.43 12.82 10.38
C PRO A 183 3.70 11.95 10.38
N ALA A 184 4.66 12.24 9.50
CA ALA A 184 5.96 11.56 9.48
C ALA A 184 6.73 11.70 10.81
N GLY A 185 6.70 12.88 11.41
CA GLY A 185 7.37 13.13 12.70
C GLY A 185 6.72 12.39 13.87
N TYR A 186 5.39 12.22 13.83
CA TYR A 186 4.66 11.39 14.79
C TYR A 186 5.04 9.92 14.67
N VAL A 187 5.10 9.39 13.45
CA VAL A 187 5.53 8.01 13.17
C VAL A 187 6.94 7.79 13.70
N GLU A 188 7.91 8.64 13.36
CA GLU A 188 9.30 8.52 13.83
C GLU A 188 9.43 8.64 15.35
N ALA A 189 8.64 9.51 16.00
CA ALA A 189 8.65 9.62 17.47
C ALA A 189 8.11 8.35 18.15
N ARG A 190 7.09 7.72 17.57
CA ARG A 190 6.52 6.47 18.08
C ARG A 190 7.41 5.26 17.79
N LEU A 191 8.09 5.25 16.65
CA LEU A 191 9.09 4.23 16.32
C LEU A 191 10.27 4.27 17.30
N LYS A 192 10.80 5.47 17.60
CA LYS A 192 11.84 5.62 18.64
C LYS A 192 11.37 5.13 20.01
N ALA A 193 10.11 5.38 20.38
CA ALA A 193 9.57 4.90 21.65
C ALA A 193 9.46 3.36 21.70
N LEU A 194 9.17 2.71 20.56
CA LEU A 194 9.14 1.24 20.44
C LEU A 194 10.55 0.64 20.50
N GLU A 195 11.52 1.21 19.76
CA GLU A 195 12.93 0.79 19.81
C GLU A 195 13.54 0.94 21.23
N VAL A 196 13.13 1.97 21.98
CA VAL A 196 13.55 2.18 23.38
C VAL A 196 12.87 1.18 24.33
N ALA A 197 11.60 0.81 24.09
CA ALA A 197 10.90 -0.17 24.92
C ALA A 197 11.44 -1.59 24.76
N GLU A 198 11.91 -1.95 23.56
CA GLU A 198 12.57 -3.24 23.30
C GLU A 198 13.99 -3.32 23.89
N THR A 199 14.62 -2.18 24.18
CA THR A 199 16.00 -2.12 24.71
C THR A 199 16.10 -1.96 26.23
N VAL A 200 14.99 -1.74 26.93
CA VAL A 200 14.95 -1.81 28.40
C VAL A 200 14.67 -3.25 28.81
N PRO A 201 15.66 -4.03 29.30
CA PRO A 201 15.38 -5.36 29.83
C PRO A 201 14.45 -5.23 31.03
N ALA A 202 13.53 -6.19 31.15
CA ALA A 202 12.71 -6.41 32.33
C ALA A 202 13.61 -6.78 33.53
N SER A 203 14.24 -5.76 34.12
CA SER A 203 15.01 -5.86 35.35
C SER A 203 14.70 -4.63 36.20
N ALA A 204 13.59 -4.69 36.94
CA ALA A 204 13.37 -3.95 38.17
C ALA A 204 12.19 -4.63 38.89
N GLU A 205 12.47 -5.79 39.50
CA GLU A 205 11.81 -6.18 40.75
C GLU A 205 12.16 -5.19 41.88
#